data_AF-A0A662S8E0-F1
#
_entry.id   AF-A0A662S8E0-F1
#
_cell.length_a   1.000
_cell.length_b   1.000
_cell.length_c   1.000
_cell.angle_alpha   90.00
_cell.angle_beta   90.00
_cell.angle_gamma   90.00
#
_symmetry.space_group_name_H-M   'P 1'
#
loop_
_entity.id
_entity.type
_entity.pdbx_description
1 polymer ?
#
loop_
_entity_poly.entity_id
_entity_poly.type
_entity_poly.pdbx_seq_one_letter_code
_entity_poly.pdbx_strand_id
1 'polypeptide(L)'
;MKWRELAIYFYIQMLFKNQREVDYYDLLYTINMMAGKKNSRRIIRRLLKEGLIEKNNNKYRIIDNNDFLSRKVLPYIATRIKRRLRNIDPDVEVSISNSSIVIHCKRIECKETIEKYLKLIPNLRPHIFLQEFSP
;
A
#
# COMPACT_ATOMS: atom_id res chain seq x y z
N MET A 1 -6.12 0.69 -10.39
CA MET A 1 -5.11 -0.40 -10.35
C MET A 1 -5.52 -1.55 -9.40
N LYS A 2 -5.14 -2.81 -9.68
CA LYS A 2 -5.40 -3.98 -8.78
C LYS A 2 -4.26 -4.20 -7.76
N TRP A 3 -4.51 -4.89 -6.63
CA TRP A 3 -3.49 -5.20 -5.60
C TRP A 3 -2.25 -5.90 -6.15
N ARG A 4 -2.44 -6.92 -7.00
CA ARG A 4 -1.33 -7.61 -7.64
C ARG A 4 -0.48 -6.67 -8.51
N GLU A 5 -1.12 -5.70 -9.17
CA GLU A 5 -0.41 -4.71 -10.01
C GLU A 5 0.37 -3.71 -9.13
N LEU A 6 -0.18 -3.33 -7.97
CA LEU A 6 0.50 -2.49 -6.99
C LEU A 6 1.70 -3.20 -6.33
N ALA A 7 1.55 -4.48 -5.98
CA ALA A 7 2.66 -5.29 -5.47
C ALA A 7 3.80 -5.44 -6.50
N ILE A 8 3.44 -5.61 -7.78
CA ILE A 8 4.40 -5.62 -8.89
C ILE A 8 5.12 -4.27 -8.98
N TYR A 9 4.39 -3.15 -8.86
CA TYR A 9 5.02 -1.83 -8.85
C TYR A 9 6.01 -1.67 -7.69
N PHE A 10 5.66 -2.07 -6.46
CA PHE A 10 6.59 -2.05 -5.33
C PHE A 10 7.84 -2.90 -5.58
N TYR A 11 7.66 -4.08 -6.18
CA TYR A 11 8.78 -4.96 -6.52
C TYR A 11 9.71 -4.29 -7.56
N ILE A 12 9.15 -3.68 -8.60
CA ILE A 12 9.90 -2.93 -9.62
C ILE A 12 10.64 -1.75 -9.00
N GLN A 13 9.98 -0.98 -8.13
CA GLN A 13 10.59 0.14 -7.43
C GLN A 13 11.75 -0.32 -6.53
N MET A 14 11.61 -1.45 -5.85
CA MET A 14 12.67 -2.04 -5.03
C MET A 14 13.84 -2.52 -5.88
N LEU A 15 13.57 -3.24 -6.97
CA LEU A 15 14.58 -3.83 -7.85
C LEU A 15 15.40 -2.77 -8.59
N PHE A 16 14.75 -1.70 -9.01
CA PHE A 16 15.34 -0.65 -9.84
C PHE A 16 15.53 0.68 -9.10
N LYS A 17 15.45 0.68 -7.76
CA LYS A 17 15.51 1.90 -6.93
C LYS A 17 16.70 2.82 -7.25
N ASN A 18 17.84 2.21 -7.58
CA ASN A 18 19.09 2.92 -7.85
C ASN A 18 19.30 3.22 -9.34
N GLN A 19 18.34 2.86 -10.20
CA GLN A 19 18.43 3.10 -11.64
C GLN A 19 17.61 4.33 -12.00
N ARG A 20 18.24 5.24 -12.75
CA ARG A 20 17.56 6.46 -13.24
C ARG A 20 16.53 6.14 -14.32
N GLU A 21 16.83 5.15 -15.16
CA GLU A 21 15.99 4.67 -16.25
C GLU A 21 16.20 3.16 -16.42
N VAL A 22 15.13 2.46 -16.79
CA VAL A 22 15.07 1.00 -17.00
C VAL A 22 14.68 0.72 -18.44
N ASP A 23 15.35 -0.21 -19.10
CA ASP A 23 15.01 -0.58 -20.48
C ASP A 23 13.64 -1.29 -20.56
N TYR A 24 12.91 -1.11 -21.66
CA TYR A 24 11.57 -1.67 -21.83
C TYR A 24 11.56 -3.19 -21.64
N TYR A 25 12.56 -3.87 -22.19
CA TYR A 25 12.63 -5.33 -22.17
C TYR A 25 12.89 -5.87 -20.76
N ASP A 26 13.73 -5.19 -19.97
CA ASP A 26 14.00 -5.54 -18.57
C ASP A 26 12.77 -5.34 -17.70
N LEU A 27 12.07 -4.21 -17.89
CA LEU A 27 10.82 -3.93 -17.20
C LEU A 27 9.74 -4.97 -17.57
N LEU A 28 9.62 -5.28 -18.87
CA LEU A 28 8.66 -6.25 -19.36
C LEU A 28 8.96 -7.66 -18.84
N TYR A 29 10.22 -8.07 -18.83
CA TYR A 29 10.67 -9.36 -18.31
C TYR A 29 10.35 -9.50 -16.82
N THR A 30 10.70 -8.48 -16.02
CA THR A 30 10.40 -8.42 -14.59
C THR A 30 8.91 -8.59 -14.30
N ILE A 31 8.06 -7.83 -15.00
CA ILE A 31 6.60 -7.91 -14.82
C ILE A 31 6.07 -9.28 -15.29
N ASN A 32 6.64 -9.83 -16.36
CA ASN A 32 6.25 -11.11 -16.91
C ASN A 32 6.47 -12.27 -15.93
N MET A 33 7.56 -12.25 -15.16
CA MET A 33 7.78 -13.24 -14.10
C MET A 33 6.67 -13.23 -13.04
N MET A 34 6.04 -12.07 -12.77
CA MET A 34 5.02 -11.94 -11.73
C MET A 34 3.57 -12.04 -12.24
N ALA A 35 3.30 -11.70 -13.50
CA ALA A 35 1.93 -11.56 -14.04
C ALA A 35 1.65 -12.37 -15.31
N GLY A 36 2.68 -12.93 -15.95
CA GLY A 36 2.61 -13.61 -17.24
C GLY A 36 2.45 -12.66 -18.44
N LYS A 37 2.87 -13.14 -19.61
CA LYS A 37 3.08 -12.33 -20.84
C LYS A 37 1.86 -11.52 -21.23
N LYS A 38 0.68 -12.14 -21.12
CA LYS A 38 -0.63 -11.53 -21.48
C LYS A 38 -0.93 -10.28 -20.66
N ASN A 39 -0.54 -10.26 -19.38
CA ASN A 39 -0.86 -9.17 -18.47
C ASN A 39 0.22 -8.10 -18.42
N SER A 40 1.49 -8.42 -18.68
CA SER A 40 2.60 -7.49 -18.47
C SER A 40 2.45 -6.18 -19.24
N ARG A 41 2.12 -6.26 -20.54
CA ARG A 41 1.89 -5.05 -21.36
C ARG A 41 0.71 -4.22 -20.87
N ARG A 42 -0.31 -4.85 -20.26
CA ARG A 42 -1.45 -4.15 -19.68
C ARG A 42 -1.06 -3.44 -18.39
N ILE A 43 -0.20 -4.08 -17.58
CA ILE A 43 0.32 -3.51 -16.34
C ILE A 43 1.17 -2.28 -16.65
N ILE A 44 2.14 -2.37 -17.58
CA ILE A 44 2.96 -1.22 -18.01
C ILE A 44 2.08 -0.05 -18.45
N ARG A 45 1.08 -0.29 -19.31
CA ARG A 45 0.14 0.75 -19.75
C ARG A 45 -0.63 1.40 -18.59
N ARG A 46 -1.01 0.63 -17.56
CA ARG A 46 -1.69 1.16 -16.38
C ARG A 46 -0.74 1.97 -15.50
N LEU A 47 0.48 1.49 -15.29
CA LEU A 47 1.50 2.22 -14.53
C LEU A 47 1.82 3.58 -15.18
N LEU A 48 1.90 3.62 -16.52
CA LEU A 48 2.02 4.88 -17.27
C LEU A 48 0.82 5.81 -17.02
N LYS A 49 -0.40 5.28 -17.19
CA LYS A 49 -1.63 6.06 -17.00
C LYS A 49 -1.77 6.64 -15.59
N GLU A 50 -1.31 5.90 -14.59
CA GLU A 50 -1.39 6.29 -13.17
C GLU A 50 -0.19 7.15 -12.73
N GLY A 51 0.74 7.49 -13.63
CA GLY A 51 1.90 8.33 -13.33
C GLY A 51 2.95 7.67 -12.43
N LEU A 52 2.98 6.33 -12.41
CA LEU A 52 3.91 5.54 -11.59
C LEU A 52 5.20 5.21 -12.33
N ILE A 53 5.14 5.22 -13.65
CA ILE A 53 6.31 5.18 -14.52
C ILE A 53 6.11 6.22 -15.62
N GLU A 54 7.21 6.73 -16.15
CA GLU A 54 7.24 7.61 -17.31
C GLU A 54 8.02 6.95 -18.44
N LYS A 55 7.64 7.22 -19.68
CA LYS A 55 8.31 6.67 -20.86
C LYS A 55 9.18 7.74 -21.52
N ASN A 56 10.44 7.41 -21.75
CA ASN A 56 11.40 8.20 -22.54
C ASN A 56 11.99 7.29 -23.63
N ASN A 57 11.51 7.41 -24.86
CA ASN A 57 11.84 6.49 -25.96
C ASN A 57 11.59 5.01 -25.58
N ASN A 58 12.63 4.17 -25.55
CA ASN A 58 12.55 2.76 -25.14
C ASN A 58 12.86 2.54 -23.66
N LYS A 59 13.05 3.61 -22.90
CA LYS A 59 13.37 3.55 -21.48
C LYS A 59 12.22 4.05 -20.62
N TYR A 60 12.20 3.60 -19.38
CA TYR A 60 11.18 3.91 -18.40
C TYR A 60 11.82 4.43 -17.12
N ARG A 61 11.33 5.59 -16.66
CA ARG A 61 11.68 6.11 -15.34
C ARG A 61 10.63 5.66 -14.34
N ILE A 62 11.05 5.05 -13.23
CA ILE A 62 10.14 4.69 -12.14
C ILE A 62 9.99 5.91 -11.24
N ILE A 63 8.75 6.36 -11.06
CA ILE A 63 8.46 7.55 -10.26
C ILE A 63 8.18 7.09 -8.85
N ASP A 64 8.93 7.63 -7.88
CA ASP A 64 8.59 7.48 -6.48
C ASP A 64 7.41 8.39 -6.14
N ASN A 65 6.20 7.83 -6.18
CA ASN A 65 4.96 8.57 -5.96
C ASN A 65 4.34 8.18 -4.62
N ASN A 66 5.05 8.52 -3.54
CA ASN A 66 4.61 8.26 -2.17
C ASN A 66 3.18 8.76 -1.90
N ASP A 67 2.75 9.85 -2.53
CA ASP A 67 1.38 10.39 -2.41
C ASP A 67 0.31 9.60 -3.16
N PHE A 68 0.64 9.03 -4.32
CA PHE A 68 -0.27 8.11 -5.00
C PHE A 68 -0.40 6.80 -4.19
N LEU A 69 0.74 6.33 -3.67
CA LEU A 69 0.80 5.10 -2.90
C LEU A 69 0.05 5.25 -1.58
N SER A 70 0.23 6.34 -0.84
CA SER A 70 -0.52 6.62 0.39
C SER A 70 -2.02 6.64 0.11
N ARG A 71 -2.47 7.33 -0.93
CA ARG A 71 -3.90 7.41 -1.32
C ARG A 71 -4.52 6.08 -1.74
N LYS A 72 -3.76 5.11 -2.26
CA LYS A 72 -4.30 3.80 -2.69
C LYS A 72 -4.07 2.70 -1.65
N VAL A 73 -2.92 2.70 -1.00
CA VAL A 73 -2.48 1.70 -0.02
C VAL A 73 -3.20 1.92 1.30
N LEU A 74 -3.21 3.14 1.83
CA LEU A 74 -3.78 3.42 3.16
C LEU A 74 -5.25 3.02 3.27
N PRO A 75 -6.15 3.33 2.31
CA PRO A 75 -7.56 2.93 2.44
C PRO A 75 -7.76 1.42 2.52
N TYR A 76 -6.94 0.66 1.81
CA TYR A 76 -7.02 -0.78 1.86
C TYR A 76 -6.44 -1.37 3.13
N ILE A 77 -5.28 -0.89 3.57
CA ILE A 77 -4.72 -1.31 4.85
C ILE A 77 -5.71 -0.97 5.97
N ALA A 78 -6.28 0.24 5.98
CA ALA A 78 -7.32 0.65 6.91
C ALA A 78 -8.53 -0.29 6.85
N THR A 79 -8.99 -0.67 5.66
CA THR A 79 -10.10 -1.63 5.50
C THR A 79 -9.76 -3.02 6.06
N ARG A 80 -8.53 -3.50 5.83
CA ARG A 80 -8.05 -4.79 6.35
C ARG A 80 -7.94 -4.77 7.87
N ILE A 81 -7.37 -3.70 8.43
CA ILE A 81 -7.29 -3.47 9.87
C ILE A 81 -8.70 -3.41 10.45
N LYS A 82 -9.60 -2.61 9.88
CA LYS A 82 -11.00 -2.52 10.31
C LYS A 82 -11.69 -3.87 10.38
N ARG A 83 -11.55 -4.69 9.34
CA ARG A 83 -12.14 -6.05 9.32
C ARG A 83 -11.55 -6.94 10.40
N ARG A 84 -10.23 -6.88 10.59
CA ARG A 84 -9.54 -7.74 11.57
C ARG A 84 -9.86 -7.32 12.99
N LEU A 85 -9.93 -6.02 13.26
CA LEU A 85 -10.24 -5.48 14.58
C LEU A 85 -11.72 -5.59 14.91
N ARG A 86 -12.65 -5.44 13.95
CA ARG A 86 -14.08 -5.71 14.19
C ARG A 86 -14.37 -7.15 14.61
N ASN A 87 -13.56 -8.11 14.16
CA ASN A 87 -13.68 -9.51 14.61
C ASN A 87 -13.19 -9.70 16.05
N ILE A 88 -12.40 -8.76 16.57
CA ILE A 88 -11.89 -8.78 17.94
C ILE A 88 -12.83 -7.98 18.85
N ASP A 89 -13.28 -6.82 18.39
CA ASP A 89 -14.18 -5.92 19.12
C ASP A 89 -15.06 -5.12 18.13
N PRO A 90 -16.40 -5.23 18.21
CA PRO A 90 -17.32 -4.55 17.30
C PRO A 90 -17.35 -3.02 17.45
N ASP A 91 -16.89 -2.49 18.58
CA ASP A 91 -16.94 -1.05 18.91
C ASP A 91 -15.73 -0.27 18.35
N VAL A 92 -14.91 -0.92 17.51
CA VAL A 92 -13.75 -0.32 16.84
C VAL A 92 -14.16 0.42 15.57
N GLU A 93 -13.74 1.67 15.47
CA GLU A 93 -13.77 2.45 14.25
C GLU A 93 -12.35 2.68 13.71
N VAL A 94 -12.20 2.65 12.39
CA VAL A 94 -10.91 2.88 11.73
C VAL A 94 -11.13 3.94 10.67
N SER A 95 -10.36 5.01 10.75
CA SER A 95 -10.37 6.15 9.84
C SER A 95 -8.95 6.41 9.33
N ILE A 96 -8.82 7.31 8.36
CA ILE A 96 -7.53 7.76 7.83
C ILE A 96 -7.47 9.26 8.05
N SER A 97 -6.41 9.72 8.69
CA SER A 97 -6.15 11.15 8.93
C SER A 97 -4.68 11.43 8.69
N ASN A 98 -4.36 12.51 7.97
CA ASN A 98 -2.98 12.95 7.69
C ASN A 98 -2.03 11.81 7.27
N SER A 99 -2.41 11.04 6.25
CA SER A 99 -1.64 9.89 5.74
C SER A 99 -1.35 8.78 6.78
N SER A 100 -2.13 8.75 7.87
CA SER A 100 -2.00 7.79 8.96
C SER A 100 -3.32 7.07 9.20
N ILE A 101 -3.24 5.85 9.72
CA ILE A 101 -4.43 5.08 10.09
C ILE A 101 -4.75 5.40 11.55
N VAL A 102 -5.94 5.92 11.79
CA VAL A 102 -6.42 6.22 13.14
C VAL A 102 -7.44 5.16 13.52
N ILE A 103 -7.24 4.57 14.70
CA ILE A 103 -8.16 3.59 15.27
C ILE A 103 -8.82 4.27 16.46
N HIS A 104 -10.13 4.38 16.41
CA HIS A 104 -10.96 4.92 17.47
C HIS A 104 -11.58 3.77 18.25
N CYS A 105 -11.32 3.74 19.55
CA CYS A 105 -11.90 2.79 20.48
C CYS A 105 -12.97 3.50 21.31
N LYS A 106 -14.19 2.93 21.38
CA LYS A 106 -15.28 3.51 22.20
C LYS A 106 -15.16 3.20 23.69
N ARG A 107 -14.34 2.20 24.06
CA ARG A 107 -14.15 1.76 25.45
C ARG A 107 -12.67 1.57 25.78
N ILE A 108 -12.31 1.65 27.06
CA ILE A 108 -10.94 1.44 27.54
C ILE A 108 -10.47 0.00 27.25
N GLU A 109 -11.33 -0.99 27.48
CA GLU A 109 -11.07 -2.42 27.24
C GLU A 109 -10.70 -2.71 25.77
N CYS A 110 -11.34 -1.98 24.85
CA CYS A 110 -11.10 -2.03 23.42
C CYS A 110 -9.67 -1.55 23.07
N LYS A 111 -9.23 -0.46 23.71
CA LYS A 111 -7.86 0.08 23.55
C LYS A 111 -6.82 -0.92 24.02
N GLU A 112 -6.99 -1.51 25.20
CA GLU A 112 -6.05 -2.50 25.75
C GLU A 112 -5.93 -3.75 24.86
N THR A 113 -7.06 -4.23 24.35
CA THR A 113 -7.12 -5.39 23.46
C THR A 113 -6.36 -5.12 22.15
N ILE A 114 -6.57 -3.94 21.56
CA ILE A 114 -5.88 -3.54 20.33
C ILE A 114 -4.39 -3.30 20.59
N GLU A 115 -4.00 -2.74 21.73
CA GLU A 115 -2.58 -2.57 22.06
C GLU A 115 -1.84 -3.90 22.21
N LYS A 116 -2.45 -4.89 22.87
CA LYS A 116 -1.91 -6.25 22.92
C LYS A 116 -1.74 -6.83 21.51
N TYR A 117 -2.72 -6.60 20.65
CA TYR A 117 -2.68 -7.06 19.27
C TYR A 117 -1.58 -6.38 18.43
N LEU A 118 -1.41 -5.07 18.57
CA LEU A 118 -0.40 -4.30 17.83
C LEU A 118 1.03 -4.62 18.27
N LYS A 119 1.25 -4.99 19.55
CA LYS A 119 2.54 -5.49 20.03
C LYS A 119 3.00 -6.76 19.29
N LEU A 120 2.07 -7.56 18.78
CA LEU A 120 2.37 -8.76 17.99
C LEU A 120 2.74 -8.45 16.53
N ILE A 121 2.57 -7.20 16.07
CA ILE A 121 2.89 -6.77 14.71
C ILE A 121 3.66 -5.43 14.75
N PRO A 122 4.94 -5.44 15.19
CA PRO A 122 5.69 -4.22 15.49
C PRO A 122 5.85 -3.29 14.28
N ASN A 123 5.91 -3.86 13.07
CA ASN A 123 6.10 -3.09 11.83
C ASN A 123 4.92 -2.18 11.46
N LEU A 124 3.73 -2.39 12.04
CA LEU A 124 2.54 -1.56 11.78
C LEU A 124 2.38 -0.41 12.79
N ARG A 125 3.01 -0.50 13.96
CA ARG A 125 2.86 0.47 15.06
C ARG A 125 3.21 1.92 14.68
N PRO A 126 4.26 2.22 13.89
CA PRO A 126 4.61 3.60 13.55
C PRO A 126 3.57 4.35 12.71
N HIS A 127 2.63 3.63 12.09
CA HIS A 127 1.66 4.17 11.16
C HIS A 127 0.22 4.11 11.68
N ILE A 128 0.05 3.71 12.94
CA ILE A 128 -1.24 3.51 13.58
C ILE A 128 -1.31 4.35 14.86
N PHE A 129 -2.28 5.26 14.90
CA PHE A 129 -2.57 6.06 16.08
C PHE A 129 -3.85 5.55 16.75
N LEU A 130 -3.77 5.31 18.05
CA LEU A 130 -4.93 4.97 18.87
C LEU A 130 -5.49 6.26 19.47
N GLN A 131 -6.77 6.52 19.22
CA GLN A 131 -7.50 7.61 19.84
C GLN A 131 -8.67 7.05 20.65
N GLU A 132 -8.85 7.59 21.84
CA GLU A 132 -10.08 7.40 22.60
C GLU A 132 -11.16 8.28 21.99
N PHE A 133 -12.39 7.77 21.89
CA PHE A 133 -13.54 8.61 21.62
C PHE A 133 -13.69 9.61 22.78
N SER A 134 -13.36 10.88 22.54
CA SER A 134 -13.87 11.98 23.36
C SER A 134 -15.22 12.38 22.76
N PRO A 135 -16.31 12.32 23.53
CA PRO A 135 -17.65 12.68 23.05
C PRO A 135 -17.75 14.14 22.59
#